data_AF-A0A9E4J8G9-F1
#
_entry.id   AF-A0A9E4J8G9-F1
#
_cell.length_a   1.000
_cell.length_b   1.000
_cell.length_c   1.000
_cell.angle_alpha   90.00
_cell.angle_beta   90.00
_cell.angle_gamma   90.00
#
_symmetry.space_group_name_H-M   'P 1'
#
loop_
_entity.id
_entity.type
_entity.pdbx_description
1 polymer ?
#
loop_
_entity_poly.entity_id
_entity_poly.type
_entity_poly.pdbx_seq_one_letter_code
_entity_poly.pdbx_strand_id
1 'polypeptide(L)'
;MPHGQRGGGPLGFAASKGDCPLLKRFVSLLSGLSLGLVSTGAFAHIGTNGPVFAGKTVKVVFTVGHGCEGADTLSLAMQVPAGVTGVRPIPGGFGKASVVKDAMGNVTSVTWSRPETDLGASDDNAYEVALRVRIPDAPFTTLYFPTVQTCKSAAGVVSTASWVGTGGGDHQHGVDAGVAPAAPEPAPAVQVLPARMPGWNKYTLTQHVHDLPVFFSDAQIVWSGSAAWSPNPDIQALVPSEPNTTALTELHPGAVIWVRY
;
A
#
# COMPACT_ATOMS: atom_id res chain seq x y z
N MET A 1 -57.35 -30.80 28.44
CA MET A 1 -57.44 -31.85 29.48
C MET A 1 -56.03 -32.19 29.94
N PRO A 2 -55.83 -32.47 31.24
CA PRO A 2 -54.68 -31.98 32.00
C PRO A 2 -53.72 -33.09 32.44
N HIS A 3 -52.81 -32.73 33.35
CA HIS A 3 -51.88 -33.55 34.17
C HIS A 3 -50.44 -33.54 33.65
N GLY A 4 -49.43 -33.32 34.48
CA GLY A 4 -49.41 -33.17 35.94
C GLY A 4 -47.98 -33.28 36.42
N GLN A 5 -47.62 -32.43 37.39
CA GLN A 5 -46.39 -32.50 38.18
C GLN A 5 -46.22 -33.86 38.88
N ARG A 6 -44.96 -34.22 39.16
CA ARG A 6 -44.39 -34.78 40.40
C ARG A 6 -42.92 -35.14 40.06
N GLY A 7 -41.89 -34.83 40.85
CA GLY A 7 -41.79 -34.76 42.30
C GLY A 7 -40.77 -35.83 42.73
N GLY A 8 -39.88 -35.51 43.67
CA GLY A 8 -39.07 -36.52 44.37
C GLY A 8 -37.59 -36.21 44.44
N GLY A 9 -37.18 -35.54 45.52
CA GLY A 9 -35.79 -35.52 45.98
C GLY A 9 -35.43 -36.80 46.76
N PRO A 10 -34.54 -36.70 47.76
CA PRO A 10 -33.19 -37.22 47.67
C PRO A 10 -32.96 -38.44 48.58
N LEU A 11 -31.93 -39.23 48.31
CA LEU A 11 -31.40 -40.20 49.27
C LEU A 11 -29.88 -40.16 49.26
N GLY A 12 -29.33 -39.77 50.40
CA GLY A 12 -27.93 -39.98 50.74
C GLY A 12 -27.73 -41.30 51.51
N PHE A 13 -26.46 -41.66 51.67
CA PHE A 13 -25.76 -42.42 52.74
C PHE A 13 -24.59 -43.16 52.06
N ALA A 14 -23.36 -42.68 52.21
CA ALA A 14 -22.38 -43.10 53.24
C ALA A 14 -22.09 -44.61 53.18
N ALA A 15 -20.94 -45.09 52.65
CA ALA A 15 -19.54 -44.98 53.09
C ALA A 15 -19.04 -46.35 53.61
N SER A 16 -17.72 -46.59 53.48
CA SER A 16 -16.89 -47.70 54.02
C SER A 16 -16.74 -48.92 53.11
N LYS A 17 -15.56 -49.49 52.80
CA LYS A 17 -14.13 -49.30 53.16
C LYS A 17 -13.33 -50.20 52.18
N GLY A 18 -12.04 -49.90 51.94
CA GLY A 18 -11.11 -50.86 51.37
C GLY A 18 -9.96 -50.22 50.59
N ASP A 19 -8.85 -49.98 51.28
CA ASP A 19 -7.63 -49.35 50.77
C ASP A 19 -6.95 -50.17 49.65
N CYS A 20 -6.44 -49.49 48.63
CA CYS A 20 -5.29 -49.95 47.86
C CYS A 20 -4.37 -48.73 47.59
N PRO A 21 -3.11 -48.74 48.04
CA PRO A 21 -2.24 -47.57 47.98
C PRO A 21 -1.58 -47.52 46.60
N LEU A 22 -1.54 -46.34 45.96
CA LEU A 22 -0.54 -45.89 44.98
C LEU A 22 -1.17 -44.85 44.04
N LEU A 23 -1.14 -43.57 44.43
CA LEU A 23 -0.50 -42.56 43.59
C LEU A 23 -0.32 -41.26 44.39
N LYS A 24 0.93 -40.81 44.41
CA LYS A 24 1.33 -39.58 45.08
C LYS A 24 0.62 -38.39 44.47
N ARG A 25 0.12 -37.53 45.37
CA ARG A 25 -0.20 -36.12 45.21
C ARG A 25 0.59 -35.45 44.09
N PHE A 26 -0.10 -34.77 43.18
CA PHE A 26 0.27 -33.42 42.74
C PHE A 26 -1.00 -32.67 42.35
N VAL A 27 -1.46 -31.82 43.27
CA VAL A 27 -2.21 -30.62 42.90
C VAL A 27 -1.20 -29.71 42.21
N SER A 28 -1.46 -29.32 40.97
CA SER A 28 -0.76 -28.21 40.33
C SER A 28 -1.78 -27.40 39.54
N LEU A 29 -2.14 -26.26 40.14
CA LEU A 29 -2.58 -25.08 39.42
C LEU A 29 -1.53 -24.77 38.35
N LEU A 30 -1.91 -24.74 37.07
CA LEU A 30 -1.20 -23.96 36.07
C LEU A 30 -2.17 -23.00 35.40
N SER A 31 -1.88 -21.72 35.63
CA SER A 31 -2.51 -20.53 35.06
C SER A 31 -2.79 -20.66 33.57
N GLY A 32 -3.97 -20.20 33.17
CA GLY A 32 -4.27 -19.90 31.77
C GLY A 32 -3.32 -18.83 31.26
N LEU A 33 -2.43 -19.23 30.35
CA LEU A 33 -1.67 -18.30 29.53
C LEU A 33 -2.56 -17.92 28.36
N SER A 34 -3.36 -16.86 28.54
CA SER A 34 -4.06 -16.19 27.45
C SER A 34 -3.00 -15.56 26.54
N LEU A 35 -2.56 -16.32 25.54
CA LEU A 35 -1.73 -15.82 24.47
C LEU A 35 -2.60 -14.85 23.65
N GLY A 36 -2.52 -13.56 23.98
CA GLY A 36 -3.15 -12.51 23.18
C GLY A 36 -2.53 -12.56 21.79
N LEU A 37 -3.30 -13.02 20.79
CA LEU A 37 -2.94 -12.81 19.39
C LEU A 37 -2.97 -11.31 19.15
N VAL A 38 -1.80 -10.68 19.19
CA VAL A 38 -1.62 -9.35 18.62
C VAL A 38 -1.69 -9.56 17.11
N SER A 39 -2.87 -9.37 16.54
CA SER A 39 -3.06 -9.25 15.10
C SER A 39 -2.26 -8.03 14.64
N THR A 40 -1.03 -8.25 14.18
CA THR A 40 -0.29 -7.25 13.43
C THR A 40 -1.08 -7.02 12.15
N GLY A 41 -1.81 -5.90 12.09
CA GLY A 41 -2.49 -5.49 10.87
C GLY A 41 -1.47 -5.43 9.75
N ALA A 42 -1.69 -6.18 8.68
CA ALA A 42 -0.95 -5.97 7.44
C ALA A 42 -1.45 -4.64 6.87
N PHE A 43 -0.71 -3.56 7.09
CA PHE A 43 -1.01 -2.25 6.51
C PHE A 43 -0.82 -2.35 4.99
N ALA A 44 -1.93 -2.40 4.26
CA ALA A 44 -1.91 -2.37 2.81
C ALA A 44 -2.00 -0.90 2.39
N HIS A 45 -0.90 -0.36 1.88
CA HIS A 45 -0.89 1.01 1.33
C HIS A 45 -1.92 1.17 0.21
N ILE A 46 -2.41 2.40 -0.02
CA ILE A 46 -3.23 2.69 -1.20
C ILE A 46 -2.38 2.41 -2.44
N GLY A 47 -2.76 1.38 -3.20
CA GLY A 47 -2.06 0.94 -4.40
C GLY A 47 -2.37 1.84 -5.59
N THR A 48 -1.46 1.87 -6.56
CA THR A 48 -1.70 2.51 -7.85
C THR A 48 -1.45 1.55 -9.00
N ASN A 49 -2.04 1.83 -10.16
CA ASN A 49 -1.77 1.09 -11.39
C ASN A 49 -0.51 1.59 -12.15
N GLY A 50 0.41 2.27 -11.46
CA GLY A 50 1.64 2.79 -12.06
C GLY A 50 2.54 1.70 -12.65
N PRO A 51 3.66 2.08 -13.30
CA PRO A 51 4.12 3.45 -13.58
C PRO A 51 3.41 4.11 -14.78
N VAL A 52 3.68 5.39 -15.06
CA VAL A 52 3.05 6.18 -16.13
C VAL A 52 4.07 6.91 -17.00
N PHE A 53 3.74 7.23 -18.25
CA PHE A 53 4.66 7.94 -19.15
C PHE A 53 4.60 9.47 -19.01
N ALA A 54 5.78 10.10 -18.96
CA ALA A 54 5.95 11.55 -19.03
C ALA A 54 5.22 12.13 -20.24
N GLY A 55 4.63 13.30 -20.07
CA GLY A 55 4.03 13.97 -21.23
C GLY A 55 2.74 13.32 -21.76
N LYS A 56 2.16 12.31 -21.08
CA LYS A 56 0.92 11.64 -21.53
C LYS A 56 -0.30 12.02 -20.71
N THR A 57 -1.47 11.79 -21.30
CA THR A 57 -2.75 11.79 -20.58
C THR A 57 -3.10 10.34 -20.27
N VAL A 58 -3.32 10.03 -19.00
CA VAL A 58 -3.51 8.66 -18.51
C VAL A 58 -4.68 8.56 -17.55
N LYS A 59 -5.13 7.33 -17.28
CA LYS A 59 -6.00 7.00 -16.15
C LYS A 59 -5.14 6.41 -15.04
N VAL A 60 -5.09 7.08 -13.89
CA VAL A 60 -4.50 6.53 -12.66
C VAL A 60 -5.63 5.97 -11.80
N VAL A 61 -5.50 4.71 -11.40
CA VAL A 61 -6.41 4.01 -10.49
C VAL A 61 -5.74 3.90 -9.15
N PHE A 62 -6.48 4.20 -8.09
CA PHE A 62 -6.05 4.11 -6.70
C PHE A 62 -6.92 3.07 -6.00
N THR A 63 -6.29 2.02 -5.49
CA THR A 63 -6.97 0.90 -4.82
C THR A 63 -6.78 1.05 -3.32
N VAL A 64 -7.89 1.26 -2.60
CA VAL A 64 -7.95 1.31 -1.14
C VAL A 64 -8.26 -0.09 -0.64
N GLY A 65 -7.27 -0.73 -0.03
CA GLY A 65 -7.32 -2.15 0.32
C GLY A 65 -8.09 -2.46 1.61
N HIS A 66 -8.16 -1.51 2.54
CA HIS A 66 -8.83 -1.68 3.83
C HIS A 66 -9.33 -0.33 4.36
N GLY A 67 -10.07 -0.37 5.46
CA GLY A 67 -10.63 0.77 6.17
C GLY A 67 -9.66 1.37 7.18
N CYS A 68 -10.17 1.99 8.24
CA CYS A 68 -9.35 2.60 9.29
C CYS A 68 -9.75 1.94 10.61
N GLU A 69 -8.82 1.26 11.27
CA GLU A 69 -9.09 0.56 12.55
C GLU A 69 -10.27 -0.42 12.45
N GLY A 70 -10.43 -1.10 11.31
CA GLY A 70 -11.54 -2.04 11.04
C GLY A 70 -12.87 -1.38 10.64
N ALA A 71 -12.93 -0.04 10.61
CA ALA A 71 -14.10 0.71 10.16
C ALA A 71 -14.09 0.92 8.64
N ASP A 72 -15.24 0.77 7.98
CA ASP A 72 -15.37 0.90 6.53
C ASP A 72 -15.11 2.34 6.02
N THR A 73 -14.60 2.46 4.79
CA THR A 73 -14.11 3.73 4.22
C THR A 73 -15.26 4.63 3.75
N LEU A 74 -15.50 5.74 4.42
CA LEU A 74 -16.54 6.69 4.03
C LEU A 74 -16.10 7.65 2.91
N SER A 75 -14.86 8.14 2.98
CA SER A 75 -14.39 9.18 2.06
C SER A 75 -12.88 9.16 1.86
N LEU A 76 -12.45 9.64 0.69
CA LEU A 76 -11.05 9.87 0.33
C LEU A 76 -10.89 11.31 -0.15
N ALA A 77 -10.01 12.07 0.51
CA ALA A 77 -9.62 13.42 0.11
C ALA A 77 -8.16 13.40 -0.36
N MET A 78 -7.94 13.61 -1.65
CA MET A 78 -6.65 13.49 -2.32
C MET A 78 -6.16 14.85 -2.80
N GLN A 79 -4.88 15.15 -2.54
CA GLN A 79 -4.18 16.28 -3.12
C GLN A 79 -3.61 15.92 -4.49
N VAL A 80 -3.77 16.82 -5.45
CA VAL A 80 -3.18 16.69 -6.78
C VAL A 80 -1.75 17.25 -6.74
N PRO A 81 -0.71 16.45 -7.04
CA PRO A 81 0.66 16.94 -7.06
C PRO A 81 0.88 18.01 -8.14
N ALA A 82 1.79 18.94 -7.86
CA ALA A 82 2.16 20.01 -8.78
C ALA A 82 2.57 19.47 -10.16
N GLY A 83 2.23 20.22 -11.21
CA GLY A 83 2.50 19.83 -12.60
C GLY A 83 1.52 18.82 -13.19
N VAL A 84 0.73 18.11 -12.37
CA VAL A 84 -0.39 17.30 -12.86
C VAL A 84 -1.55 18.23 -13.23
N THR A 85 -2.01 18.12 -14.49
CA THR A 85 -3.04 19.00 -15.03
C THR A 85 -4.15 18.21 -15.70
N GLY A 86 -5.20 18.89 -16.18
CA GLY A 86 -6.31 18.24 -16.88
C GLY A 86 -7.07 17.19 -16.06
N VAL A 87 -7.02 17.33 -14.72
CA VAL A 87 -7.57 16.37 -13.76
C VAL A 87 -9.08 16.26 -13.92
N ARG A 88 -9.55 15.04 -14.15
CA ARG A 88 -10.97 14.68 -14.15
C ARG A 88 -11.17 13.44 -13.30
N PRO A 89 -11.80 13.56 -12.12
CA PRO A 89 -12.17 12.41 -11.33
C PRO A 89 -13.16 11.54 -12.09
N ILE A 90 -12.96 10.23 -12.02
CA ILE A 90 -13.84 9.23 -12.59
C ILE A 90 -14.72 8.73 -11.44
N PRO A 91 -16.06 8.75 -11.59
CA PRO A 91 -16.94 8.20 -10.58
C PRO A 91 -16.73 6.68 -10.49
N GLY A 92 -16.73 6.16 -9.26
CA GLY A 92 -16.53 4.75 -8.95
C GLY A 92 -17.49 4.28 -7.85
N GLY A 93 -17.07 3.33 -7.01
CA GLY A 93 -17.87 2.87 -5.87
C GLY A 93 -18.26 3.97 -4.88
N PHE A 94 -17.51 5.08 -4.87
CA PHE A 94 -17.82 6.27 -4.07
C PHE A 94 -18.73 7.30 -4.77
N GLY A 95 -19.22 7.02 -5.98
CA GLY A 95 -20.00 7.99 -6.75
C GLY A 95 -19.16 9.17 -7.28
N LYS A 96 -19.79 10.32 -7.46
CA LYS A 96 -19.15 11.52 -8.04
C LYS A 96 -18.23 12.20 -7.03
N ALA A 97 -17.06 12.62 -7.48
CA ALA A 97 -16.16 13.43 -6.67
C ALA A 97 -16.50 14.93 -6.71
N SER A 98 -16.17 15.64 -5.64
CA SER A 98 -16.01 17.09 -5.64
C SER A 98 -14.56 17.48 -5.93
N VAL A 99 -14.35 18.70 -6.44
CA VAL A 99 -13.02 19.22 -6.76
C VAL A 99 -12.84 20.62 -6.22
N VAL A 100 -11.65 20.89 -5.70
CA VAL A 100 -11.18 22.24 -5.37
C VAL A 100 -10.26 22.72 -6.49
N LYS A 101 -10.38 24.00 -6.86
CA LYS A 101 -9.55 24.62 -7.90
C LYS A 101 -8.79 25.82 -7.36
N ASP A 102 -7.62 26.06 -7.91
CA ASP A 102 -6.86 27.30 -7.71
C ASP A 102 -7.47 28.48 -8.50
N ALA A 103 -6.87 29.67 -8.34
CA ALA A 103 -7.28 30.89 -9.06
C ALA A 103 -7.12 30.80 -10.58
N MET A 104 -6.30 29.86 -11.07
CA MET A 104 -6.07 29.61 -12.50
C MET A 104 -7.01 28.53 -13.06
N GLY A 105 -7.88 27.96 -12.21
CA GLY A 105 -8.84 26.93 -12.58
C GLY A 105 -8.28 25.51 -12.61
N ASN A 106 -7.05 25.29 -12.15
CA ASN A 106 -6.46 23.95 -12.02
C ASN A 106 -7.06 23.25 -10.80
N VAL A 107 -7.36 21.96 -10.92
CA VAL A 107 -7.82 21.15 -9.78
C VAL A 107 -6.62 20.85 -8.88
N THR A 108 -6.72 21.23 -7.61
CA THR A 108 -5.67 21.02 -6.59
C THR A 108 -6.02 19.91 -5.62
N SER A 109 -7.31 19.60 -5.45
CA SER A 109 -7.78 18.54 -4.57
C SER A 109 -9.05 17.90 -5.11
N VAL A 110 -9.20 16.61 -4.84
CA VAL A 110 -10.35 15.79 -5.24
C VAL A 110 -10.86 15.05 -4.01
N THR A 111 -12.17 15.06 -3.78
CA THR A 111 -12.78 14.30 -2.68
C THR A 111 -13.88 13.38 -3.20
N TRP A 112 -13.77 12.09 -2.89
CA TRP A 112 -14.83 11.11 -3.11
C TRP A 112 -15.48 10.76 -1.77
N SER A 113 -16.80 10.70 -1.74
CA SER A 113 -17.56 10.34 -0.53
C SER A 113 -18.79 9.55 -0.95
N ARG A 114 -19.07 8.45 -0.25
CA ARG A 114 -20.31 7.68 -0.42
C ARG A 114 -21.32 8.01 0.68
N PRO A 115 -22.61 7.74 0.47
CA PRO A 115 -23.61 7.80 1.53
C PRO A 115 -23.23 6.91 2.72
N GLU A 116 -23.51 7.36 3.94
CA GLU A 116 -23.28 6.53 5.13
C GLU A 116 -24.13 5.25 5.16
N THR A 117 -25.26 5.25 4.43
CA THR A 117 -26.12 4.07 4.24
C THR A 117 -25.43 2.93 3.49
N ASP A 118 -24.33 3.23 2.79
CA ASP A 118 -23.60 2.28 1.97
C ASP A 118 -22.36 1.73 2.71
N LEU A 119 -22.16 2.09 3.99
CA LEU A 119 -21.08 1.58 4.82
C LEU A 119 -21.39 0.17 5.34
N GLY A 120 -20.39 -0.70 5.26
CA GLY A 120 -20.39 -1.99 5.93
C GLY A 120 -20.16 -1.87 7.44
N ALA A 121 -20.42 -2.97 8.15
CA ALA A 121 -20.13 -3.07 9.59
C ALA A 121 -18.62 -3.22 9.88
N SER A 122 -17.85 -3.64 8.86
CA SER A 122 -16.43 -3.96 8.84
C SER A 122 -15.83 -3.48 7.52
N ASP A 123 -14.50 -3.47 7.43
CA ASP A 123 -13.74 -3.05 6.25
C ASP A 123 -13.38 -4.21 5.29
N ASP A 124 -14.29 -5.17 5.13
CA ASP A 124 -14.08 -6.38 4.34
C ASP A 124 -13.94 -6.13 2.83
N ASN A 125 -14.27 -4.93 2.35
CA ASN A 125 -14.27 -4.57 0.94
C ASN A 125 -13.09 -3.65 0.59
N ALA A 126 -12.47 -3.92 -0.56
CA ALA A 126 -11.58 -2.98 -1.21
C ALA A 126 -12.36 -2.05 -2.16
N TYR A 127 -11.84 -0.85 -2.38
CA TYR A 127 -12.47 0.14 -3.25
C TYR A 127 -11.48 0.74 -4.24
N GLU A 128 -11.99 1.20 -5.39
CA GLU A 128 -11.21 1.95 -6.36
C GLU A 128 -11.77 3.35 -6.58
N VAL A 129 -10.87 4.32 -6.67
CA VAL A 129 -11.12 5.64 -7.25
C VAL A 129 -10.12 5.90 -8.37
N ALA A 130 -10.48 6.72 -9.35
CA ALA A 130 -9.59 6.96 -10.48
C ALA A 130 -9.62 8.42 -10.95
N LEU A 131 -8.49 8.86 -11.50
CA LEU A 131 -8.33 10.16 -12.14
C LEU A 131 -7.90 9.97 -13.59
N ARG A 132 -8.53 10.70 -14.52
CA ARG A 132 -7.92 11.00 -15.81
C ARG A 132 -7.08 12.26 -15.66
N VAL A 133 -5.79 12.18 -15.92
CA VAL A 133 -4.84 13.28 -15.68
C VAL A 133 -3.84 13.43 -16.81
N ARG A 134 -3.25 14.62 -16.95
CA ARG A 134 -2.10 14.90 -17.80
C ARG A 134 -0.84 14.92 -16.91
N ILE A 135 0.08 14.00 -17.16
CA ILE A 135 1.33 13.80 -16.40
C ILE A 135 2.37 14.84 -16.82
N PRO A 136 3.07 15.53 -15.90
CA PRO A 136 4.13 16.46 -16.28
C PRO A 136 5.19 15.79 -17.18
N ASP A 137 5.85 16.58 -18.00
CA ASP A 137 6.99 16.11 -18.79
C ASP A 137 8.26 16.13 -17.92
N ALA A 138 8.29 15.26 -16.92
CA ALA A 138 9.33 15.17 -15.90
C ALA A 138 9.70 13.70 -15.65
N PRO A 139 10.38 13.04 -16.59
CA PRO A 139 10.73 11.63 -16.45
C PRO A 139 11.70 11.39 -15.28
N PHE A 140 11.75 10.15 -14.80
CA PHE A 140 12.56 9.71 -13.66
C PHE A 140 12.16 10.34 -12.32
N THR A 141 10.95 10.91 -12.24
CA THR A 141 10.38 11.45 -11.00
C THR A 141 9.30 10.52 -10.45
N THR A 142 8.89 10.77 -9.21
CA THR A 142 7.73 10.14 -8.58
C THR A 142 6.68 11.20 -8.28
N LEU A 143 5.44 10.95 -8.69
CA LEU A 143 4.29 11.76 -8.32
C LEU A 143 3.58 11.13 -7.13
N TYR A 144 3.59 11.82 -5.99
CA TYR A 144 2.88 11.42 -4.79
C TYR A 144 1.50 12.08 -4.76
N PHE A 145 0.48 11.34 -4.37
CA PHE A 145 -0.90 11.79 -4.21
C PHE A 145 -1.30 11.73 -2.73
N PRO A 146 -0.87 12.69 -1.89
CA PRO A 146 -1.22 12.71 -0.47
C PRO A 146 -2.72 12.58 -0.28
N THR A 147 -3.14 11.60 0.52
CA THR A 147 -4.55 11.24 0.66
C THR A 147 -4.92 11.10 2.13
N VAL A 148 -6.05 11.69 2.52
CA VAL A 148 -6.69 11.43 3.81
C VAL A 148 -7.87 10.50 3.57
N GLN A 149 -7.86 9.36 4.25
CA GLN A 149 -8.96 8.41 4.28
C GLN A 149 -9.76 8.64 5.54
N THR A 150 -11.08 8.83 5.39
CA THR A 150 -12.02 8.92 6.51
C THR A 150 -12.87 7.67 6.53
N CYS A 151 -12.96 7.04 7.70
CA CYS A 151 -13.73 5.82 7.92
C CYS A 151 -14.77 6.05 9.00
N LYS A 152 -15.83 5.24 8.99
CA LYS A 152 -16.88 5.33 10.00
C LYS A 152 -17.39 3.94 10.34
N SER A 153 -17.36 3.60 11.61
CA SER A 153 -17.84 2.30 12.12
C SER A 153 -19.37 2.26 12.17
N ALA A 154 -19.95 1.06 12.31
CA ALA A 154 -21.38 0.87 12.55
C ALA A 154 -21.89 1.58 13.82
N ALA A 155 -21.02 1.79 14.81
CA ALA A 155 -21.33 2.56 16.02
C ALA A 155 -21.29 4.09 15.81
N GLY A 156 -20.97 4.54 14.59
CA GLY A 156 -20.90 5.95 14.23
C GLY A 156 -19.58 6.64 14.59
N VAL A 157 -18.60 5.91 15.13
CA VAL A 157 -17.26 6.43 15.44
C VAL A 157 -16.51 6.68 14.15
N VAL A 158 -15.99 7.90 13.99
CA VAL A 158 -15.18 8.33 12.84
C VAL A 158 -13.70 8.18 13.16
N SER A 159 -12.94 7.61 12.23
CA SER A 159 -11.48 7.46 12.30
C SER A 159 -10.85 7.89 10.97
N THR A 160 -9.53 8.15 10.97
CA THR A 160 -8.82 8.63 9.79
C THR A 160 -7.44 8.01 9.64
N ALA A 161 -7.03 7.74 8.39
CA ALA A 161 -5.65 7.41 8.03
C ALA A 161 -5.06 8.50 7.12
N SER A 162 -3.81 8.91 7.38
CA SER A 162 -3.10 9.94 6.61
C SER A 162 -1.98 9.31 5.77
N TRP A 163 -2.25 9.14 4.48
CA TRP A 163 -1.36 8.62 3.46
C TRP A 163 -0.55 9.76 2.83
N VAL A 164 0.43 10.29 3.57
CA VAL A 164 1.16 11.51 3.18
C VAL A 164 2.68 11.33 3.12
N GLY A 165 3.19 10.16 3.52
CA GLY A 165 4.62 9.87 3.53
C GLY A 165 5.22 9.80 2.13
N THR A 166 6.30 10.53 1.89
CA THR A 166 7.04 10.52 0.60
C THR A 166 8.35 9.75 0.68
N GLY A 167 8.75 9.29 1.87
CA GLY A 167 10.03 8.59 2.12
C GLY A 167 10.05 7.14 1.63
N GLY A 168 8.91 6.56 1.21
CA GLY A 168 8.81 5.17 0.76
C GLY A 168 9.50 4.85 -0.57
N GLY A 169 10.31 5.76 -1.11
CA GLY A 169 11.25 5.47 -2.18
C GLY A 169 12.57 4.90 -1.67
N ASP A 170 12.90 5.06 -0.38
CA ASP A 170 14.06 4.45 0.22
C ASP A 170 13.64 3.07 0.75
N HIS A 171 14.07 2.00 0.07
CA HIS A 171 14.02 0.65 0.63
C HIS A 171 14.98 0.60 1.83
N GLN A 172 14.54 1.10 2.99
CA GLN A 172 15.30 1.05 4.23
C GLN A 172 15.38 -0.42 4.69
N HIS A 173 16.35 -1.17 4.18
CA HIS A 173 16.79 -2.42 4.77
C HIS A 173 17.62 -2.10 6.02
N GLY A 174 16.96 -1.66 7.08
CA GLY A 174 17.61 -1.27 8.33
C GLY A 174 16.63 -1.29 9.47
N VAL A 175 16.47 -2.47 10.08
CA VAL A 175 15.79 -2.61 11.36
C VAL A 175 16.69 -2.02 12.45
N ASP A 176 16.47 -0.76 12.79
CA ASP A 176 16.79 -0.27 14.12
C ASP A 176 15.47 -0.01 14.85
N ALA A 177 15.15 -0.95 15.74
CA ALA A 177 14.07 -0.87 16.72
C ALA A 177 14.38 0.22 17.76
N GLY A 178 14.33 1.47 17.33
CA GLY A 178 14.20 2.64 18.18
C GLY A 178 12.86 3.28 17.89
N VAL A 179 12.15 3.77 18.90
CA VAL A 179 10.84 4.42 18.80
C VAL A 179 10.98 5.73 18.02
N ALA A 180 11.16 5.63 16.70
CA ALA A 180 10.88 6.71 15.78
C ALA A 180 9.37 6.94 15.83
N PRO A 181 8.89 8.20 15.77
CA PRO A 181 7.48 8.43 15.53
C PRO A 181 7.09 7.62 14.28
N ALA A 182 5.97 6.90 14.36
CA ALA A 182 5.49 6.08 13.26
C ALA A 182 5.58 6.92 11.97
N ALA A 183 6.40 6.48 11.02
CA ALA A 183 6.55 7.19 9.77
C ALA A 183 5.14 7.36 9.16
N PRO A 184 4.79 8.55 8.63
CA PRO A 184 3.48 8.75 8.03
C PRO A 184 3.27 7.69 6.94
N GLU A 185 2.07 7.10 6.91
CA GLU A 185 1.71 6.11 5.90
C GLU A 185 2.05 6.64 4.51
N PRO A 186 2.67 5.83 3.63
CA PRO A 186 3.15 6.34 2.36
C PRO A 186 1.99 6.78 1.48
N ALA A 187 2.16 7.96 0.87
CA ALA A 187 1.21 8.46 -0.11
C ALA A 187 1.18 7.54 -1.33
N PRO A 188 -0.01 7.27 -1.92
CA PRO A 188 -0.08 6.58 -3.19
C PRO A 188 0.76 7.34 -4.23
N ALA A 189 1.56 6.61 -4.98
CA ALA A 189 2.55 7.20 -5.87
C ALA A 189 2.57 6.51 -7.24
N VAL A 190 2.96 7.27 -8.27
CA VAL A 190 3.28 6.71 -9.59
C VAL A 190 4.64 7.23 -10.05
N GLN A 191 5.49 6.34 -10.56
CA GLN A 191 6.74 6.73 -11.18
C GLN A 191 6.50 7.19 -12.62
N VAL A 192 7.22 8.23 -13.02
CA VAL A 192 7.10 8.86 -14.33
C VAL A 192 8.22 8.35 -15.24
N LEU A 193 7.86 7.48 -16.17
CA LEU A 193 8.76 6.89 -17.15
C LEU A 193 9.09 7.90 -18.27
N PRO A 194 10.30 7.85 -18.85
CA PRO A 194 10.61 8.59 -20.06
C PRO A 194 9.76 8.10 -21.24
N ALA A 195 9.49 8.99 -22.19
CA ALA A 195 8.95 8.59 -23.49
C ALA A 195 9.97 7.71 -24.23
N ARG A 196 9.50 6.67 -24.93
CA ARG A 196 10.34 5.61 -25.51
C ARG A 196 9.96 5.36 -26.97
N MET A 197 10.94 5.02 -27.79
CA MET A 197 10.80 4.53 -29.16
C MET A 197 11.42 3.12 -29.27
N PRO A 198 10.99 2.26 -30.21
CA PRO A 198 11.67 0.99 -30.46
C PRO A 198 13.15 1.19 -30.79
N GLY A 199 14.05 0.40 -30.19
CA GLY A 199 15.48 0.49 -30.40
C GLY A 199 16.20 1.37 -29.37
N TRP A 200 17.28 2.03 -29.80
CA TRP A 200 18.15 2.81 -28.90
C TRP A 200 17.60 4.21 -28.63
N ASN A 201 17.42 4.51 -27.35
CA ASN A 201 16.97 5.80 -26.85
C ASN A 201 18.08 6.41 -25.99
N LYS A 202 18.26 7.73 -26.09
CA LYS A 202 19.22 8.48 -25.28
C LYS A 202 18.46 9.36 -24.31
N TYR A 203 18.79 9.28 -23.02
CA TYR A 203 18.22 10.14 -21.98
C TYR A 203 19.32 10.85 -21.20
N THR A 204 18.98 12.02 -20.66
CA THR A 204 19.79 12.71 -19.64
C THR A 204 18.96 12.75 -18.37
N LEU A 205 19.50 12.26 -17.27
CA LEU A 205 18.78 12.16 -16.01
C LEU A 205 18.71 13.51 -15.31
N THR A 206 17.54 13.81 -14.76
CA THR A 206 17.30 14.99 -13.94
C THR A 206 17.21 14.65 -12.46
N GLN A 207 17.05 13.37 -12.14
CA GLN A 207 16.89 12.83 -10.79
C GLN A 207 17.85 11.66 -10.57
N HIS A 208 18.11 11.38 -9.29
CA HIS A 208 18.78 10.15 -8.89
C HIS A 208 17.81 8.97 -9.01
N VAL A 209 18.26 7.85 -9.57
CA VAL A 209 17.49 6.61 -9.74
C VAL A 209 18.30 5.45 -9.20
N HIS A 210 17.87 4.87 -8.09
CA HIS A 210 18.47 3.65 -7.54
C HIS A 210 17.62 2.40 -7.86
N ASP A 211 16.31 2.53 -8.00
CA ASP A 211 15.40 1.42 -8.36
C ASP A 211 15.28 1.30 -9.89
N LEU A 212 16.33 0.76 -10.53
CA LEU A 212 16.37 0.54 -11.97
C LEU A 212 15.18 -0.30 -12.49
N PRO A 213 14.77 -1.40 -11.84
CA PRO A 213 13.60 -2.17 -12.26
C PRO A 213 12.33 -1.33 -12.44
N VAL A 214 12.07 -0.36 -11.56
CA VAL A 214 10.85 0.47 -11.65
C VAL A 214 10.82 1.30 -12.94
N PHE A 215 11.97 1.82 -13.39
CA PHE A 215 12.04 2.69 -14.58
C PHE A 215 12.38 1.96 -15.87
N PHE A 216 12.92 0.74 -15.80
CA PHE A 216 13.52 0.04 -16.93
C PHE A 216 13.13 -1.45 -17.00
N SER A 217 12.05 -1.89 -16.34
CA SER A 217 11.59 -3.29 -16.34
C SER A 217 11.31 -3.88 -17.73
N ASP A 218 10.98 -3.05 -18.71
CA ASP A 218 10.73 -3.43 -20.10
C ASP A 218 11.89 -3.08 -21.04
N ALA A 219 13.04 -2.65 -20.51
CA ALA A 219 14.25 -2.48 -21.30
C ALA A 219 14.90 -3.83 -21.65
N GLN A 220 15.66 -3.88 -22.72
CA GLN A 220 16.59 -4.98 -23.00
C GLN A 220 17.92 -4.78 -22.26
N ILE A 221 18.42 -3.54 -22.26
CA ILE A 221 19.65 -3.15 -21.56
C ILE A 221 19.71 -1.63 -21.39
N VAL A 222 20.29 -1.18 -20.29
CA VAL A 222 20.58 0.22 -19.94
C VAL A 222 22.09 0.37 -19.82
N TRP A 223 22.65 1.37 -20.49
CA TRP A 223 24.06 1.74 -20.41
C TRP A 223 24.23 3.15 -19.86
N SER A 224 25.22 3.33 -18.99
CA SER A 224 25.73 4.64 -18.58
C SER A 224 27.26 4.60 -18.55
N GLY A 225 27.90 5.28 -19.50
CA GLY A 225 29.35 5.15 -19.68
C GLY A 225 29.76 3.69 -19.92
N SER A 226 30.63 3.17 -19.05
CA SER A 226 31.08 1.78 -19.04
C SER A 226 30.29 0.88 -18.08
N ALA A 227 29.15 1.33 -17.56
CA ALA A 227 28.29 0.53 -16.70
C ALA A 227 27.01 0.08 -17.43
N ALA A 228 26.56 -1.16 -17.19
CA ALA A 228 25.35 -1.69 -17.79
C ALA A 228 24.45 -2.44 -16.80
N TRP A 229 23.14 -2.41 -17.06
CA TRP A 229 22.12 -3.18 -16.36
C TRP A 229 21.03 -3.67 -17.30
N SER A 230 20.48 -4.84 -17.04
CA SER A 230 19.38 -5.45 -17.78
C SER A 230 18.35 -6.05 -16.81
N PRO A 231 17.04 -5.87 -17.06
CA PRO A 231 16.00 -6.59 -16.32
C PRO A 231 15.95 -8.08 -16.69
N ASN A 232 16.51 -8.46 -17.85
CA ASN A 232 16.68 -9.85 -18.23
C ASN A 232 17.90 -10.44 -17.49
N PRO A 233 17.71 -11.47 -16.64
CA PRO A 233 18.78 -12.05 -15.82
C PRO A 233 19.88 -12.72 -16.65
N ASP A 234 19.55 -13.27 -17.82
CA ASP A 234 20.54 -13.91 -18.70
C ASP A 234 21.47 -12.86 -19.32
N ILE A 235 20.92 -11.73 -19.78
CA ILE A 235 21.71 -10.60 -20.28
C ILE A 235 22.50 -9.97 -19.13
N GLN A 236 21.88 -9.82 -17.95
CA GLN A 236 22.55 -9.26 -16.78
C GLN A 236 23.77 -10.09 -16.35
N ALA A 237 23.70 -11.42 -16.44
CA ALA A 237 24.80 -12.32 -16.13
C ALA A 237 25.98 -12.20 -17.11
N LEU A 238 25.76 -11.66 -18.32
CA LEU A 238 26.80 -11.39 -19.31
C LEU A 238 27.50 -10.04 -19.11
N VAL A 239 26.91 -9.10 -18.36
CA VAL A 239 27.52 -7.78 -18.13
C VAL A 239 28.96 -7.87 -17.59
N PRO A 240 29.27 -8.73 -16.59
CA PRO A 240 30.64 -8.86 -16.07
C PRO A 240 31.64 -9.52 -17.03
N SER A 241 31.17 -10.21 -18.09
CA SER A 241 32.07 -10.84 -19.07
C SER A 241 32.48 -9.88 -20.19
N GLU A 242 31.82 -8.73 -20.32
CA GLU A 242 32.19 -7.69 -21.29
C GLU A 242 33.43 -6.91 -20.81
N PRO A 243 34.51 -6.84 -21.61
CA PRO A 243 35.72 -6.12 -21.22
C PRO A 243 35.44 -4.66 -20.84
N ASN A 244 36.04 -4.21 -19.74
CA ASN A 244 35.90 -2.84 -19.20
C ASN A 244 34.46 -2.44 -18.84
N THR A 245 33.57 -3.39 -18.58
CA THR A 245 32.18 -3.10 -18.18
C THR A 245 31.95 -3.39 -16.70
N THR A 246 31.23 -2.51 -16.01
CA THR A 246 30.79 -2.70 -14.62
C THR A 246 29.27 -2.85 -14.54
N ALA A 247 28.77 -3.46 -13.46
CA ALA A 247 27.34 -3.46 -13.20
C ALA A 247 26.86 -2.03 -12.89
N LEU A 248 25.77 -1.61 -13.52
CA LEU A 248 25.06 -0.40 -13.19
C LEU A 248 24.05 -0.70 -12.07
N THR A 249 24.19 -0.03 -10.94
CA THR A 249 23.33 -0.24 -9.76
C THR A 249 22.45 0.96 -9.45
N GLU A 250 22.88 2.16 -9.86
CA GLU A 250 22.18 3.41 -9.66
C GLU A 250 22.59 4.42 -10.73
N LEU A 251 21.83 5.49 -10.84
CA LEU A 251 22.08 6.58 -11.76
C LEU A 251 21.95 7.93 -11.05
N HIS A 252 22.78 8.89 -11.42
CA HIS A 252 22.79 10.23 -10.81
C HIS A 252 22.26 11.31 -11.78
N PRO A 253 21.80 12.45 -11.25
CA PRO A 253 21.46 13.60 -12.07
C PRO A 253 22.62 14.00 -12.99
N GLY A 254 22.30 14.34 -14.24
CA GLY A 254 23.28 14.66 -15.29
C GLY A 254 23.85 13.45 -16.03
N ALA A 255 23.61 12.22 -15.56
CA ALA A 255 24.04 11.02 -16.27
C ALA A 255 23.35 10.94 -17.64
N VAL A 256 24.14 10.67 -18.68
CA VAL A 256 23.64 10.32 -20.01
C VAL A 256 23.56 8.81 -20.09
N ILE A 257 22.37 8.30 -20.41
CA ILE A 257 22.13 6.87 -20.58
C ILE A 257 21.66 6.53 -21.98
N TRP A 258 21.99 5.31 -22.40
CA TRP A 258 21.47 4.69 -23.60
C TRP A 258 20.65 3.47 -23.20
N VAL A 259 19.38 3.44 -23.60
CA VAL A 259 18.46 2.36 -23.26
C VAL A 259 17.95 1.74 -24.54
N ARG A 260 18.03 0.41 -24.64
CA ARG A 260 17.39 -0.34 -25.71
C ARG A 260 16.06 -0.87 -25.22
N TYR A 261 14.97 -0.52 -25.90
CA TYR A 261 13.65 -1.13 -25.74
C TYR A 261 13.37 -2.04 -26.94
#